data_AF-A0A2U9R3G9-F1
#
_entry.id   AF-A0A2U9R3G9-F1
#
_cell.length_a   1.000
_cell.length_b   1.000
_cell.length_c   1.000
_cell.angle_alpha   90.00
_cell.angle_beta   90.00
_cell.angle_gamma   90.00
#
_symmetry.space_group_name_H-M   'P 1'
#
loop_
_entity.id
_entity.type
_entity.pdbx_description
1 polymer ?
#
loop_
_entity_poly.entity_id
_entity_poly.type
_entity_poly.pdbx_seq_one_letter_code
_entity_poly.pdbx_strand_id
1 'polypeptide(L)'
;MRILSSKRRLLLYTILAISTFWIVPNRSDGETENLEIGNESEKLDVNNNDTPILEEINAHDEEIEIDGFIEKQMKLEFGSEIDEIVKLTDEEIREVMRKSKKEKEGSIPNSSNLQNYSDPIDKVQGTLIDNDRRIRMDEPPDEQPWSQYEIARRIPKYYKSNKGLINATIFTLCRNSELFSILDSIHQVETRFNTRYHYDWVFLNEEPFSEEFIELTSNLVSGRTRYGLIPGEHWSYPEHIDQEKARKIRESSYWRPILYGSSESYRHMCRFNSMFFYKHPIMRDYDYYWRVEPDVKFHCDILNDPFKFLKENGKKYGFTISMKELPNTIETLWHHTRKYFKSLPIDYFSPDYRRENLVKFISDDSGISYNYCHYWTNFEIADLSIFRNEIYEGYVQYLDKAGGFFYERWGDAPIHSIVFSLMLRKEEVHLFQDISYEHTVAQSCPLDKEIRKTAKCVCDPIDSEILTDDYCNVRFLEAADVEKPEDFDDYVSKIYGRIFERIELRQERKKIFKENIRRESLRRRKKAEELRGHQFSLKKSR
;
A
#
# COMPACT_ATOMS: atom_id res chain seq x y z
N MET A 1 -19.03 -23.72 -23.38
CA MET A 1 -19.19 -22.87 -22.18
C MET A 1 -18.04 -21.88 -22.07
N ARG A 2 -17.94 -20.98 -23.04
CA ARG A 2 -17.09 -19.79 -23.06
C ARG A 2 -18.04 -18.62 -23.35
N ILE A 3 -17.70 -17.41 -22.90
CA ILE A 3 -18.51 -16.17 -22.85
C ILE A 3 -19.13 -15.96 -21.46
N LEU A 4 -18.32 -15.54 -20.48
CA LEU A 4 -18.79 -14.74 -19.32
C LEU A 4 -17.70 -13.90 -18.63
N SER A 5 -16.47 -13.82 -19.16
CA SER A 5 -15.34 -13.12 -18.49
C SER A 5 -15.02 -11.71 -19.00
N SER A 6 -15.59 -11.22 -20.12
CA SER A 6 -15.21 -9.89 -20.66
C SER A 6 -15.98 -8.71 -20.06
N LYS A 7 -17.21 -8.93 -19.55
CA LYS A 7 -18.05 -7.85 -18.99
C LYS A 7 -17.61 -7.38 -17.60
N ARG A 8 -16.97 -8.24 -16.79
CA ARG A 8 -16.41 -7.87 -15.48
C ARG A 8 -15.11 -7.05 -15.61
N ARG A 9 -14.26 -7.35 -16.60
CA ARG A 9 -13.07 -6.54 -16.90
C ARG A 9 -13.45 -5.14 -17.40
N LEU A 10 -14.45 -5.04 -18.27
CA LEU A 10 -14.90 -3.75 -18.78
C LEU A 10 -15.49 -2.84 -17.67
N LEU A 11 -16.20 -3.42 -16.70
CA LEU A 11 -16.75 -2.66 -15.56
C LEU A 11 -15.63 -2.11 -14.65
N LEU A 12 -14.58 -2.89 -14.38
CA LEU A 12 -13.40 -2.42 -13.62
C LEU A 12 -12.69 -1.25 -14.31
N TYR A 13 -12.49 -1.33 -15.64
CA TYR A 13 -11.85 -0.25 -16.40
C TYR A 13 -12.71 1.01 -16.52
N THR A 14 -14.03 0.89 -16.38
CA THR A 14 -14.93 2.05 -16.43
C THR A 14 -14.99 2.78 -15.08
N ILE A 15 -14.83 2.04 -13.97
CA ILE A 15 -14.78 2.61 -12.61
C ILE A 15 -13.46 3.35 -12.38
N LEU A 16 -12.33 2.79 -12.82
CA LEU A 16 -11.01 3.47 -12.78
C LEU A 16 -10.92 4.74 -13.65
N ALA A 17 -11.80 4.89 -14.65
CA ALA A 17 -11.80 6.04 -15.55
C ALA A 17 -12.64 7.22 -15.05
N ILE A 18 -13.43 7.03 -13.99
CA ILE A 18 -14.32 8.05 -13.42
C ILE A 18 -13.69 8.69 -12.18
N SER A 19 -12.73 8.02 -11.52
CA SER A 19 -12.04 8.53 -10.33
C SER A 19 -10.85 9.47 -10.63
N THR A 20 -10.49 9.70 -11.90
CA THR A 20 -9.37 10.59 -12.28
C THR A 20 -9.80 11.98 -12.79
N PHE A 21 -11.07 12.34 -12.66
CA PHE A 21 -11.54 13.70 -12.95
C PHE A 21 -11.74 14.44 -11.64
N TRP A 22 -10.75 15.21 -11.20
CA TRP A 22 -10.83 16.50 -10.48
C TRP A 22 -9.42 16.89 -9.99
N ILE A 23 -8.48 17.11 -10.93
CA ILE A 23 -7.29 17.95 -10.69
C ILE A 23 -7.02 18.68 -12.01
N VAL A 24 -7.38 19.95 -12.07
CA VAL A 24 -6.89 20.89 -13.08
C VAL A 24 -5.88 21.77 -12.33
N PRO A 25 -4.59 21.77 -12.69
CA PRO A 25 -3.69 22.79 -12.19
C PRO A 25 -3.93 24.08 -12.98
N ASN A 26 -4.32 25.15 -12.29
CA ASN A 26 -4.16 26.51 -12.80
C ASN A 26 -2.65 26.77 -12.95
N ARG A 27 -2.19 26.94 -14.19
CA ARG A 27 -0.83 27.40 -14.49
C ARG A 27 -0.91 28.89 -14.82
N SER A 28 -0.35 29.70 -13.93
CA SER A 28 -0.03 31.11 -14.19
C SER A 28 1.35 31.16 -14.81
N ASP A 29 1.44 31.12 -16.13
CA ASP A 29 2.68 31.43 -16.84
C ASP A 29 2.53 32.78 -17.52
N GLY A 30 3.22 33.77 -16.96
CA GLY A 30 3.58 34.97 -17.68
C GLY A 30 4.83 34.66 -18.48
N GLU A 31 4.73 34.74 -19.80
CA GLU A 31 5.87 35.02 -20.68
C GLU A 31 5.35 35.67 -21.96
N THR A 32 5.99 36.78 -22.28
CA THR A 32 5.68 37.71 -23.36
C THR A 32 6.07 37.14 -24.72
N GLU A 33 5.11 36.90 -25.61
CA GLU A 33 5.37 36.78 -27.06
C GLU A 33 4.86 38.01 -27.80
N ASN A 34 5.79 38.70 -28.46
CA ASN A 34 5.53 39.79 -29.39
C ASN A 34 4.85 39.25 -30.66
N LEU A 35 3.61 39.65 -30.89
CA LEU A 35 2.95 39.57 -32.19
C LEU A 35 2.34 40.93 -32.52
N GLU A 36 3.07 41.74 -33.28
CA GLU A 36 2.50 42.84 -34.04
C GLU A 36 1.64 42.26 -35.18
N ILE A 37 0.40 42.73 -35.31
CA ILE A 37 -0.26 43.14 -36.57
C ILE A 37 -1.58 43.85 -36.18
N GLY A 38 -1.77 45.06 -36.71
CA GLY A 38 -3.07 45.48 -37.25
C GLY A 38 -3.93 46.41 -36.40
N ASN A 39 -3.77 47.71 -36.66
CA ASN A 39 -4.71 48.80 -36.37
C ASN A 39 -6.19 48.44 -36.51
N GLU A 40 -6.99 48.75 -35.51
CA GLU A 40 -8.18 49.59 -35.69
C GLU A 40 -8.64 50.19 -34.35
N SER A 41 -8.90 51.49 -34.41
CA SER A 41 -9.22 52.37 -33.31
C SER A 41 -10.71 52.32 -32.97
N GLU A 42 -11.06 52.08 -31.71
CA GLU A 42 -12.30 52.61 -31.14
C GLU A 42 -12.07 53.11 -29.71
N LYS A 43 -12.23 54.42 -29.56
CA LYS A 43 -12.27 55.14 -28.29
C LYS A 43 -13.58 54.78 -27.59
N LEU A 44 -13.52 54.36 -26.34
CA LEU A 44 -14.61 54.53 -25.39
C LEU A 44 -14.04 55.10 -24.09
N ASP A 45 -14.51 56.32 -23.81
CA ASP A 45 -14.17 57.14 -22.65
C ASP A 45 -14.61 56.50 -21.33
N VAL A 46 -13.74 56.71 -20.35
CA VAL A 46 -13.86 56.38 -18.93
C VAL A 46 -15.00 57.18 -18.30
N ASN A 47 -15.84 56.51 -17.51
CA ASN A 47 -16.29 56.98 -16.20
C ASN A 47 -17.13 55.90 -15.50
N ASN A 48 -16.55 55.23 -14.52
CA ASN A 48 -17.20 55.06 -13.23
C ASN A 48 -16.15 54.71 -12.17
N ASN A 49 -16.19 55.51 -11.10
CA ASN A 49 -15.53 55.28 -9.83
C ASN A 49 -15.86 53.89 -9.31
N ASP A 50 -14.83 53.14 -8.92
CA ASP A 50 -14.77 52.43 -7.64
C ASP A 50 -13.39 51.75 -7.55
N THR A 51 -12.51 52.33 -6.75
CA THR A 51 -11.27 51.68 -6.32
C THR A 51 -11.53 51.11 -4.93
N PRO A 52 -11.60 49.79 -4.74
CA PRO A 52 -11.37 49.22 -3.43
C PRO A 52 -9.86 49.10 -3.24
N ILE A 53 -9.41 49.70 -2.15
CA ILE A 53 -8.07 49.57 -1.57
C ILE A 53 -7.76 48.07 -1.43
N LEU A 54 -6.64 47.63 -2.01
CA LEU A 54 -6.04 46.33 -1.70
C LEU A 54 -5.47 46.40 -0.29
N GLU A 55 -6.22 45.90 0.70
CA GLU A 55 -5.65 45.46 1.97
C GLU A 55 -5.06 44.06 1.77
N GLU A 56 -3.79 43.90 2.15
CA GLU A 56 -3.10 42.61 2.25
C GLU A 56 -3.83 41.74 3.28
N ILE A 57 -4.49 40.68 2.83
CA ILE A 57 -5.08 39.66 3.71
C ILE A 57 -3.99 38.65 4.05
N ASN A 58 -3.68 38.53 5.34
CA ASN A 58 -2.71 37.61 5.90
C ASN A 58 -3.19 36.15 5.76
N ALA A 59 -2.29 35.26 5.30
CA ALA A 59 -2.51 33.81 5.22
C ALA A 59 -2.84 33.13 6.57
N HIS A 60 -2.71 33.86 7.68
CA HIS A 60 -3.03 33.39 9.03
C HIS A 60 -4.54 33.37 9.32
N ASP A 61 -5.34 34.18 8.61
CA ASP A 61 -6.79 34.29 8.86
C ASP A 61 -7.58 33.16 8.16
N GLU A 62 -7.09 32.61 7.04
CA GLU A 62 -7.64 31.39 6.42
C GLU A 62 -7.29 30.12 7.22
N GLU A 63 -6.16 30.12 7.94
CA GLU A 63 -5.67 29.05 8.81
C GLU A 63 -6.61 28.81 10.01
N ILE A 64 -7.17 29.89 10.56
CA ILE A 64 -8.10 29.86 11.71
C ILE A 64 -9.51 29.38 11.28
N GLU A 65 -9.95 29.68 10.06
CA GLU A 65 -11.26 29.25 9.56
C GLU A 65 -11.33 27.74 9.24
N ILE A 66 -10.23 27.13 8.78
CA ILE A 66 -10.17 25.69 8.47
C ILE A 66 -10.12 24.86 9.76
N ASP A 67 -9.28 25.23 10.72
CA ASP A 67 -9.23 24.57 12.03
C ASP A 67 -10.57 24.71 12.77
N GLY A 68 -11.20 25.89 12.71
CA GLY A 68 -12.54 26.11 13.25
C GLY A 68 -13.64 25.31 12.56
N PHE A 69 -13.52 25.05 11.25
CA PHE A 69 -14.45 24.21 10.50
C PHE A 69 -14.31 22.73 10.86
N ILE A 70 -13.08 22.23 11.02
CA ILE A 70 -12.79 20.86 11.44
C ILE A 70 -13.30 20.62 12.87
N GLU A 71 -13.02 21.55 13.79
CA GLU A 71 -13.47 21.46 15.18
C GLU A 71 -15.01 21.48 15.29
N LYS A 72 -15.66 22.25 14.43
CA LYS A 72 -17.13 22.32 14.32
C LYS A 72 -17.74 21.02 13.76
N GLN A 73 -17.10 20.38 12.78
CA GLN A 73 -17.54 19.08 12.24
C GLN A 73 -17.35 17.95 13.26
N MET A 74 -16.21 17.94 13.98
CA MET A 74 -15.94 16.95 15.02
C MET A 74 -16.96 17.03 16.18
N LYS A 75 -17.38 18.25 16.57
CA LYS A 75 -18.45 18.44 17.56
C LYS A 75 -19.84 18.03 17.08
N LEU A 76 -20.08 18.10 15.77
CA LEU A 76 -21.35 17.71 15.13
C LEU A 76 -21.52 16.18 15.03
N GLU A 77 -20.43 15.43 14.86
CA GLU A 77 -20.47 13.97 14.65
C GLU A 77 -20.28 13.13 15.93
N PHE A 78 -19.52 13.62 16.92
CA PHE A 78 -19.07 12.78 18.05
C PHE A 78 -19.59 13.21 19.44
N GLY A 79 -20.34 14.32 19.54
CA GLY A 79 -20.95 14.75 20.80
C GLY A 79 -19.95 15.04 21.94
N SER A 80 -20.47 15.30 23.14
CA SER A 80 -19.74 15.83 24.29
C SER A 80 -18.74 14.89 24.98
N GLU A 81 -18.52 13.68 24.47
CA GLU A 81 -17.57 12.72 25.05
C GLU A 81 -16.11 12.98 24.65
N ILE A 82 -15.85 13.83 23.64
CA ILE A 82 -14.49 14.27 23.28
C ILE A 82 -14.03 15.44 24.17
N ASP A 83 -14.95 16.33 24.57
CA ASP A 83 -14.63 17.51 25.37
C ASP A 83 -14.16 17.17 26.81
N GLU A 84 -14.51 15.99 27.34
CA GLU A 84 -14.00 15.53 28.64
C GLU A 84 -12.57 14.99 28.56
N ILE A 85 -12.16 14.44 27.41
CA ILE A 85 -10.80 13.91 27.20
C ILE A 85 -9.82 15.03 26.84
N VAL A 86 -10.27 16.05 26.09
CA VAL A 86 -9.44 17.20 25.67
C VAL A 86 -9.19 18.18 26.84
N LYS A 87 -9.99 18.14 27.91
CA LYS A 87 -9.82 18.99 29.09
C LYS A 87 -8.90 18.43 30.18
N LEU A 88 -8.41 17.20 30.02
CA LEU A 88 -7.47 16.62 30.99
C LEU A 88 -6.09 17.24 30.78
N THR A 89 -5.52 17.76 31.86
CA THR A 89 -4.14 18.23 31.89
C THR A 89 -3.16 17.06 31.76
N ASP A 90 -1.93 17.32 31.31
CA ASP A 90 -0.88 16.30 31.16
C ASP A 90 -0.61 15.50 32.45
N GLU A 91 -0.89 16.09 33.61
CA GLU A 91 -0.80 15.46 34.93
C GLU A 91 -1.94 14.46 35.17
N GLU A 92 -3.17 14.82 34.80
CA GLU A 92 -4.37 13.99 34.94
C GLU A 92 -4.34 12.79 33.99
N ILE A 93 -3.81 12.97 32.77
CA ILE A 93 -3.60 11.88 31.80
C ILE A 93 -2.58 10.87 32.33
N ARG A 94 -1.47 11.33 32.92
CA ARG A 94 -0.48 10.44 33.57
C ARG A 94 -1.09 9.68 34.75
N GLU A 95 -1.99 10.31 35.49
CA GLU A 95 -2.62 9.71 36.66
C GLU A 95 -3.69 8.66 36.29
N VAL A 96 -4.45 8.89 35.20
CA VAL A 96 -5.35 7.89 34.60
C VAL A 96 -4.57 6.67 34.09
N MET A 97 -3.44 6.89 33.43
CA MET A 97 -2.55 5.81 32.98
C MET A 97 -1.92 5.03 34.16
N ARG A 98 -1.65 5.71 35.28
CA ARG A 98 -1.14 5.07 36.52
C ARG A 98 -2.21 4.27 37.26
N LYS A 99 -3.45 4.75 37.28
CA LYS A 99 -4.61 4.04 37.86
C LYS A 99 -4.98 2.79 37.06
N SER A 100 -5.02 2.89 35.72
CA SER A 100 -5.26 1.75 34.83
C SER A 100 -4.22 0.63 35.01
N LYS A 101 -2.96 1.00 35.30
CA LYS A 101 -1.88 0.04 35.58
C LYS A 101 -2.04 -0.67 36.93
N LYS A 102 -2.55 0.01 37.96
CA LYS A 102 -2.83 -0.58 39.28
C LYS A 102 -4.13 -1.39 39.32
N GLU A 103 -5.13 -1.05 38.52
CA GLU A 103 -6.39 -1.79 38.43
C GLU A 103 -6.21 -3.14 37.69
N LYS A 104 -5.30 -3.21 36.71
CA LYS A 104 -4.97 -4.48 36.02
C LYS A 104 -4.20 -5.49 36.87
N GLU A 105 -3.54 -5.06 37.94
CA GLU A 105 -2.82 -5.96 38.87
C GLU A 105 -3.72 -6.49 39.99
N GLY A 106 -4.98 -6.03 40.11
CA GLY A 106 -5.80 -6.19 41.31
C GLY A 106 -7.09 -7.01 41.24
N SER A 107 -7.53 -7.54 40.10
CA SER A 107 -8.85 -8.20 40.06
C SER A 107 -8.98 -9.35 39.06
N ILE A 108 -8.88 -10.58 39.59
CA ILE A 108 -9.62 -11.75 39.09
C ILE A 108 -10.83 -11.91 40.01
N PRO A 109 -12.08 -11.88 39.49
CA PRO A 109 -12.97 -13.02 39.75
C PRO A 109 -14.02 -13.35 38.67
N ASN A 110 -14.16 -14.66 38.45
CA ASN A 110 -15.34 -15.50 38.18
C ASN A 110 -16.48 -15.07 37.24
N SER A 111 -16.51 -15.73 36.07
CA SER A 111 -17.58 -16.62 35.57
C SER A 111 -19.03 -16.30 35.98
N SER A 112 -19.85 -15.84 35.03
CA SER A 112 -20.90 -16.66 34.38
C SER A 112 -21.85 -15.80 33.53
N ASN A 113 -21.81 -15.96 32.21
CA ASN A 113 -23.00 -16.07 31.34
C ASN A 113 -22.55 -16.30 29.89
N LEU A 114 -22.70 -17.55 29.43
CA LEU A 114 -22.40 -17.99 28.08
C LEU A 114 -23.46 -17.49 27.08
N GLN A 115 -23.00 -16.99 25.94
CA GLN A 115 -23.57 -17.33 24.63
C GLN A 115 -22.45 -17.46 23.58
N ASN A 116 -22.20 -18.73 23.22
CA ASN A 116 -21.34 -19.31 22.16
C ASN A 116 -20.31 -18.43 21.44
N TYR A 117 -19.09 -18.41 21.97
CA TYR A 117 -17.85 -18.26 21.21
C TYR A 117 -17.24 -19.65 20.98
N SER A 118 -17.71 -20.35 19.96
CA SER A 118 -17.11 -21.61 19.51
C SER A 118 -16.35 -21.40 18.20
N ASP A 119 -15.51 -20.38 18.17
CA ASP A 119 -14.34 -20.39 17.30
C ASP A 119 -13.16 -20.60 18.25
N PRO A 120 -12.46 -21.76 18.23
CA PRO A 120 -11.18 -21.81 18.88
C PRO A 120 -10.37 -20.68 18.26
N ILE A 121 -9.88 -19.75 19.08
CA ILE A 121 -9.19 -18.53 18.63
C ILE A 121 -8.22 -18.86 17.49
N ASP A 122 -7.58 -20.04 17.54
CA ASP A 122 -6.81 -20.59 16.43
C ASP A 122 -7.51 -21.74 15.68
N LYS A 123 -7.48 -21.68 14.34
CA LYS A 123 -7.94 -22.74 13.42
C LYS A 123 -6.98 -23.94 13.32
N VAL A 124 -6.57 -24.50 14.45
CA VAL A 124 -5.55 -25.57 14.50
C VAL A 124 -6.14 -26.99 14.47
N GLN A 125 -7.45 -27.12 14.63
CA GLN A 125 -8.10 -28.41 14.74
C GLN A 125 -7.84 -29.28 13.49
N GLY A 126 -7.42 -30.53 13.70
CA GLY A 126 -7.11 -31.46 12.60
C GLY A 126 -5.76 -31.23 11.90
N THR A 127 -4.96 -30.27 12.37
CA THR A 127 -3.57 -30.07 11.92
C THR A 127 -2.59 -30.82 12.82
N LEU A 128 -1.32 -30.92 12.42
CA LEU A 128 -0.25 -31.51 13.25
C LEU A 128 0.13 -30.70 14.50
N ILE A 129 -0.40 -29.48 14.62
CA ILE A 129 -0.21 -28.58 15.77
C ILE A 129 -1.46 -28.49 16.64
N ASP A 130 -2.42 -29.41 16.47
CA ASP A 130 -3.64 -29.53 17.29
C ASP A 130 -3.32 -30.04 18.70
N ASN A 131 -2.65 -29.21 19.49
CA ASN A 131 -2.31 -29.44 20.89
C ASN A 131 -2.13 -28.10 21.61
N ASP A 132 -2.13 -28.11 22.94
CA ASP A 132 -2.07 -26.89 23.76
C ASP A 132 -0.84 -26.01 23.49
N ARG A 133 0.27 -26.61 23.03
CA ARG A 133 1.50 -25.87 22.75
C ARG A 133 1.53 -25.28 21.35
N ARG A 134 0.66 -25.70 20.43
CA ARG A 134 0.66 -25.33 19.01
C ARG A 134 2.00 -25.63 18.33
N ILE A 135 2.66 -26.70 18.74
CA ILE A 135 3.97 -27.15 18.23
C ILE A 135 3.82 -28.60 17.77
N ARG A 136 4.50 -28.99 16.69
CA ARG A 136 4.54 -30.38 16.24
C ARG A 136 5.33 -31.26 17.22
N MET A 137 4.84 -32.47 17.45
CA MET A 137 5.46 -33.42 18.38
C MET A 137 6.36 -34.47 17.70
N ASP A 138 6.31 -34.56 16.38
CA ASP A 138 7.14 -35.47 15.60
C ASP A 138 8.51 -34.86 15.27
N GLU A 139 9.47 -35.71 14.91
CA GLU A 139 10.84 -35.28 14.63
C GLU A 139 10.87 -34.31 13.43
N PRO A 140 11.53 -33.15 13.56
CA PRO A 140 11.69 -32.22 12.45
C PRO A 140 12.51 -32.86 11.31
N PRO A 141 12.30 -32.46 10.04
CA PRO A 141 13.02 -33.01 8.89
C PRO A 141 14.51 -32.61 8.85
N ASP A 142 14.92 -31.71 9.73
CA ASP A 142 16.31 -31.33 10.01
C ASP A 142 16.57 -31.31 11.52
N GLU A 143 17.81 -31.01 11.92
CA GLU A 143 18.22 -30.92 13.32
C GLU A 143 17.67 -29.68 14.06
N GLN A 144 16.82 -28.86 13.41
CA GLN A 144 16.26 -27.65 14.02
C GLN A 144 14.85 -27.91 14.57
N PRO A 145 14.53 -27.50 15.81
CA PRO A 145 13.22 -27.73 16.39
C PRO A 145 12.09 -27.06 15.58
N TRP A 146 10.88 -27.57 15.74
CA TRP A 146 9.67 -26.93 15.21
C TRP A 146 9.43 -25.60 15.91
N SER A 147 9.13 -24.55 15.12
CA SER A 147 8.62 -23.31 15.68
C SER A 147 7.14 -23.46 16.03
N GLN A 148 6.69 -22.71 17.03
CA GLN A 148 5.26 -22.63 17.34
C GLN A 148 4.47 -22.12 16.12
N TYR A 149 3.29 -22.69 15.89
CA TYR A 149 2.45 -22.47 14.72
C TYR A 149 3.04 -22.91 13.37
N GLU A 150 4.19 -23.60 13.34
CA GLU A 150 4.74 -24.19 12.11
C GLU A 150 4.04 -25.51 11.79
N ILE A 151 3.24 -25.52 10.71
CA ILE A 151 2.46 -26.69 10.29
C ILE A 151 3.26 -27.64 9.41
N ALA A 152 4.21 -27.13 8.62
CA ALA A 152 5.06 -27.94 7.77
C ALA A 152 6.41 -27.29 7.50
N ARG A 153 7.41 -28.14 7.26
CA ARG A 153 8.75 -27.78 6.77
C ARG A 153 9.16 -28.80 5.73
N ARG A 154 9.70 -28.35 4.59
CA ARG A 154 10.27 -29.24 3.57
C ARG A 154 11.68 -28.79 3.21
N ILE A 155 12.55 -29.77 3.01
CA ILE A 155 13.95 -29.58 2.69
C ILE A 155 14.20 -30.26 1.35
N PRO A 156 14.60 -29.52 0.30
CA PRO A 156 14.96 -30.11 -0.97
C PRO A 156 16.10 -31.12 -0.81
N LYS A 157 16.05 -32.23 -1.56
CA LYS A 157 17.06 -33.32 -1.47
C LYS A 157 18.50 -32.85 -1.68
N TYR A 158 18.68 -31.79 -2.48
CA TYR A 158 19.99 -31.22 -2.82
C TYR A 158 20.34 -29.98 -1.99
N TYR A 159 19.52 -29.64 -0.99
CA TYR A 159 19.75 -28.50 -0.14
C TYR A 159 21.08 -28.66 0.61
N LYS A 160 21.96 -27.69 0.43
CA LYS A 160 23.21 -27.58 1.18
C LYS A 160 23.15 -26.27 1.94
N SER A 161 23.05 -26.35 3.26
CA SER A 161 23.15 -25.17 4.13
C SER A 161 24.46 -24.44 3.81
N ASN A 162 24.35 -23.23 3.29
CA ASN A 162 25.50 -22.46 2.83
C ASN A 162 26.00 -21.56 3.96
N LYS A 163 27.10 -21.95 4.60
CA LYS A 163 27.66 -21.35 5.84
C LYS A 163 28.15 -19.89 5.72
N GLY A 164 27.86 -19.19 4.62
CA GLY A 164 28.26 -17.80 4.40
C GLY A 164 27.14 -16.84 3.97
N LEU A 165 25.90 -17.32 3.88
CA LEU A 165 24.76 -16.46 3.54
C LEU A 165 24.31 -15.62 4.73
N ILE A 166 23.61 -14.53 4.42
CA ILE A 166 22.95 -13.72 5.45
C ILE A 166 21.84 -14.56 6.08
N ASN A 167 21.58 -14.36 7.37
CA ASN A 167 20.44 -14.99 8.02
C ASN A 167 19.13 -14.33 7.54
N ALA A 168 18.58 -14.84 6.44
CA ALA A 168 17.47 -14.22 5.74
C ALA A 168 16.49 -15.26 5.17
N THR A 169 15.27 -14.81 4.91
CA THR A 169 14.24 -15.62 4.25
C THR A 169 13.52 -14.81 3.18
N ILE A 170 13.02 -15.49 2.16
CA ILE A 170 11.92 -14.98 1.35
C ILE A 170 10.62 -15.22 2.15
N PHE A 171 9.68 -14.29 2.10
CA PHE A 171 8.46 -14.30 2.89
C PHE A 171 7.24 -14.03 2.02
N THR A 172 6.18 -14.83 2.20
CA THR A 172 4.91 -14.66 1.51
C THR A 172 3.75 -14.84 2.50
N LEU A 173 2.83 -13.89 2.50
CA LEU A 173 1.48 -14.05 3.04
C LEU A 173 0.54 -14.37 1.88
N CYS A 174 -0.06 -15.56 1.87
CA CYS A 174 -0.95 -15.95 0.77
C CYS A 174 -1.94 -17.03 1.19
N ARG A 175 -3.06 -17.10 0.48
CA ARG A 175 -4.10 -18.11 0.68
C ARG A 175 -3.89 -19.33 -0.19
N ASN A 176 -4.49 -20.44 0.22
CA ASN A 176 -4.63 -21.65 -0.60
C ASN A 176 -5.21 -21.35 -2.00
N SER A 177 -6.15 -20.40 -2.11
CA SER A 177 -6.78 -20.01 -3.39
C SER A 177 -5.84 -19.32 -4.38
N GLU A 178 -4.67 -18.85 -3.93
CA GLU A 178 -3.69 -18.11 -4.73
C GLU A 178 -2.55 -19.00 -5.21
N LEU A 179 -2.65 -20.32 -5.01
CA LEU A 179 -1.62 -21.32 -5.32
C LEU A 179 -0.98 -21.11 -6.69
N PHE A 180 -1.76 -21.02 -7.77
CA PHE A 180 -1.18 -20.90 -9.10
C PHE A 180 -0.49 -19.55 -9.35
N SER A 181 -0.99 -18.47 -8.74
CA SER A 181 -0.38 -17.14 -8.81
C SER A 181 0.95 -17.08 -8.06
N ILE A 182 1.04 -17.74 -6.88
CA ILE A 182 2.30 -17.81 -6.14
C ILE A 182 3.30 -18.79 -6.78
N LEU A 183 2.85 -19.87 -7.43
CA LEU A 183 3.75 -20.77 -8.18
C LEU A 183 4.48 -20.03 -9.32
N ASP A 184 3.78 -19.14 -10.04
CA ASP A 184 4.42 -18.29 -11.06
C ASP A 184 5.48 -17.37 -10.43
N SER A 185 5.13 -16.73 -9.31
CA SER A 185 6.02 -15.83 -8.57
C SER A 185 7.27 -16.54 -8.02
N ILE A 186 7.10 -17.74 -7.45
CA ILE A 186 8.21 -18.60 -7.02
C ILE A 186 9.11 -18.92 -8.20
N HIS A 187 8.53 -19.31 -9.34
CA HIS A 187 9.31 -19.61 -10.54
C HIS A 187 10.11 -18.39 -11.02
N GLN A 188 9.54 -17.18 -11.00
CA GLN A 188 10.27 -15.95 -11.33
C GLN A 188 11.44 -15.72 -10.37
N VAL A 189 11.23 -15.78 -9.06
CA VAL A 189 12.28 -15.54 -8.07
C VAL A 189 13.37 -16.62 -8.14
N GLU A 190 13.02 -17.89 -8.29
CA GLU A 190 13.97 -18.98 -8.41
C GLU A 190 14.85 -18.83 -9.65
N THR A 191 14.23 -18.62 -10.82
CA THR A 191 14.97 -18.51 -12.09
C THR A 191 15.84 -17.25 -12.15
N ARG A 192 15.36 -16.13 -11.61
CA ARG A 192 16.09 -14.86 -11.62
C ARG A 192 17.08 -14.71 -10.48
N PHE A 193 16.94 -15.44 -9.37
CA PHE A 193 17.71 -15.23 -8.15
C PHE A 193 17.99 -16.52 -7.36
N ASN A 194 16.95 -17.12 -6.76
CA ASN A 194 17.12 -17.95 -5.57
C ASN A 194 17.77 -19.31 -5.87
N THR A 195 17.71 -19.82 -7.10
CA THR A 195 18.41 -21.07 -7.46
C THR A 195 19.94 -20.95 -7.31
N ARG A 196 20.50 -19.74 -7.21
CA ARG A 196 21.94 -19.53 -6.91
C ARG A 196 22.27 -19.47 -5.43
N TYR A 197 21.32 -19.07 -4.59
CA TYR A 197 21.56 -18.76 -3.17
C TYR A 197 20.85 -19.71 -2.22
N HIS A 198 19.71 -20.28 -2.62
CA HIS A 198 18.92 -21.26 -1.84
C HIS A 198 18.46 -20.70 -0.48
N TYR A 199 18.07 -19.42 -0.43
CA TYR A 199 17.43 -18.84 0.74
C TYR A 199 16.14 -19.58 1.08
N ASP A 200 15.85 -19.67 2.38
CA ASP A 200 14.61 -20.24 2.89
C ASP A 200 13.40 -19.44 2.37
N TRP A 201 12.23 -20.09 2.33
CA TRP A 201 10.97 -19.45 1.97
C TRP A 201 9.91 -19.75 3.03
N VAL A 202 9.43 -18.69 3.68
CA VAL A 202 8.39 -18.76 4.70
C VAL A 202 7.04 -18.36 4.08
N PHE A 203 6.05 -19.23 4.24
CA PHE A 203 4.66 -18.98 3.85
C PHE A 203 3.80 -18.87 5.11
N LEU A 204 3.03 -17.80 5.23
CA LEU A 204 2.03 -17.64 6.29
C LEU A 204 0.62 -17.48 5.68
N ASN A 205 -0.39 -17.95 6.41
CA ASN A 205 -1.80 -17.90 6.02
C ASN A 205 -2.69 -17.88 7.27
N GLU A 206 -3.84 -17.23 7.20
CA GLU A 206 -4.87 -17.23 8.26
C GLU A 206 -5.63 -18.55 8.36
N GLU A 207 -5.43 -19.46 7.40
CA GLU A 207 -5.94 -20.83 7.41
C GLU A 207 -4.79 -21.84 7.22
N PRO A 208 -4.96 -23.09 7.70
CA PRO A 208 -3.98 -24.15 7.42
C PRO A 208 -3.77 -24.32 5.91
N PHE A 209 -2.51 -24.38 5.48
CA PHE A 209 -2.18 -24.68 4.09
C PHE A 209 -2.63 -26.10 3.73
N SER A 210 -3.16 -26.27 2.52
CA SER A 210 -3.49 -27.60 1.99
C SER A 210 -2.23 -28.39 1.68
N GLU A 211 -2.35 -29.72 1.65
CA GLU A 211 -1.24 -30.60 1.26
C GLU A 211 -0.76 -30.30 -0.17
N GLU A 212 -1.70 -30.06 -1.11
CA GLU A 212 -1.40 -29.64 -2.48
C GLU A 212 -0.58 -28.35 -2.52
N PHE A 213 -0.94 -27.35 -1.70
CA PHE A 213 -0.21 -26.09 -1.63
C PHE A 213 1.24 -26.34 -1.19
N ILE A 214 1.42 -27.07 -0.08
CA ILE A 214 2.73 -27.38 0.49
C ILE A 214 3.57 -28.19 -0.51
N GLU A 215 2.99 -29.18 -1.18
CA GLU A 215 3.69 -30.05 -2.14
C GLU A 215 4.20 -29.25 -3.34
N LEU A 216 3.31 -28.51 -4.01
CA LEU A 216 3.65 -27.83 -5.26
C LEU A 216 4.62 -26.67 -5.04
N THR A 217 4.43 -25.88 -3.98
CA THR A 217 5.35 -24.77 -3.66
C THR A 217 6.72 -25.30 -3.21
N SER A 218 6.77 -26.33 -2.36
CA SER A 218 8.05 -26.95 -1.95
C SER A 218 8.81 -27.61 -3.09
N ASN A 219 8.12 -28.05 -4.14
CA ASN A 219 8.76 -28.63 -5.31
C ASN A 219 9.48 -27.58 -6.18
N LEU A 220 9.05 -26.32 -6.14
CA LEU A 220 9.67 -25.24 -6.91
C LEU A 220 10.80 -24.54 -6.16
N VAL A 221 10.65 -24.38 -4.84
CA VAL A 221 11.63 -23.66 -4.01
C VAL A 221 12.90 -24.48 -3.84
N SER A 222 14.06 -23.86 -4.11
CA SER A 222 15.36 -24.54 -4.01
C SER A 222 15.97 -24.49 -2.60
N GLY A 223 15.51 -23.57 -1.75
CA GLY A 223 15.81 -23.50 -0.31
C GLY A 223 14.83 -24.30 0.56
N ARG A 224 14.96 -24.19 1.89
CA ARG A 224 14.02 -24.80 2.84
C ARG A 224 12.70 -24.03 2.83
N THR A 225 11.57 -24.72 2.71
CA THR A 225 10.24 -24.11 2.87
C THR A 225 9.70 -24.33 4.27
N ARG A 226 9.05 -23.31 4.82
CA ARG A 226 8.39 -23.34 6.13
C ARG A 226 6.99 -22.75 6.02
N TYR A 227 6.01 -23.43 6.57
CA TYR A 227 4.59 -23.08 6.47
C TYR A 227 4.04 -22.83 7.86
N GLY A 228 3.55 -21.62 8.11
CA GLY A 228 2.99 -21.21 9.40
C GLY A 228 1.52 -20.85 9.32
N LEU A 229 0.79 -21.17 10.38
CA LEU A 229 -0.58 -20.70 10.60
C LEU A 229 -0.53 -19.41 11.42
N ILE A 230 -1.20 -18.36 10.98
CA ILE A 230 -1.27 -17.12 11.75
C ILE A 230 -2.10 -17.36 13.03
N PRO A 231 -1.57 -17.01 14.23
CA PRO A 231 -2.36 -17.03 15.46
C PRO A 231 -3.61 -16.17 15.32
N GLY A 232 -4.76 -16.63 15.79
CA GLY A 232 -6.02 -15.93 15.59
C GLY A 232 -6.06 -14.55 16.22
N GLU A 233 -5.36 -14.34 17.33
CA GLU A 233 -5.17 -13.02 17.95
C GLU A 233 -4.51 -11.99 17.00
N HIS A 234 -3.68 -12.44 16.07
CA HIS A 234 -3.03 -11.58 15.08
C HIS A 234 -3.92 -11.34 13.84
N TRP A 235 -4.98 -12.13 13.65
CA TRP A 235 -5.93 -12.03 12.54
C TRP A 235 -7.40 -11.88 13.02
N SER A 236 -7.61 -11.08 14.05
CA SER A 236 -8.95 -10.81 14.62
C SER A 236 -9.13 -9.33 14.94
N TYR A 237 -10.35 -8.95 15.30
CA TYR A 237 -10.63 -7.62 15.85
C TYR A 237 -10.09 -7.54 17.28
N PRO A 238 -9.32 -6.49 17.62
CA PRO A 238 -8.99 -6.23 19.01
C PRO A 238 -10.24 -5.77 19.79
N GLU A 239 -10.23 -5.99 21.10
CA GLU A 239 -11.39 -5.83 21.99
C GLU A 239 -12.01 -4.43 21.95
N HIS A 240 -11.21 -3.38 21.71
CA HIS A 240 -11.67 -1.99 21.66
C HIS A 240 -12.37 -1.59 20.34
N ILE A 241 -12.45 -2.49 19.35
CA ILE A 241 -13.07 -2.19 18.06
C ILE A 241 -14.55 -2.60 18.08
N ASP A 242 -15.42 -1.63 17.87
CA ASP A 242 -16.84 -1.83 17.58
C ASP A 242 -16.98 -2.44 16.18
N GLN A 243 -17.19 -3.75 16.15
CA GLN A 243 -17.32 -4.53 14.92
C GLN A 243 -18.55 -4.12 14.11
N GLU A 244 -19.64 -3.69 14.75
CA GLU A 244 -20.85 -3.28 14.06
C GLU A 244 -20.65 -1.91 13.40
N LYS A 245 -19.95 -0.99 14.07
CA LYS A 245 -19.49 0.27 13.46
C LYS A 245 -18.57 0.00 12.27
N ALA A 246 -17.55 -0.84 12.44
CA ALA A 246 -16.62 -1.20 11.36
C ALA A 246 -17.35 -1.84 10.17
N ARG A 247 -18.33 -2.70 10.42
CA ARG A 247 -19.18 -3.32 9.37
C ARG A 247 -20.00 -2.26 8.62
N LYS A 248 -20.70 -1.38 9.33
CA LYS A 248 -21.48 -0.27 8.73
C LYS A 248 -20.62 0.63 7.85
N ILE A 249 -19.40 0.95 8.29
CA ILE A 249 -18.44 1.73 7.51
C ILE A 249 -18.12 1.02 6.20
N ARG A 250 -17.68 -0.25 6.25
CA ARG A 250 -17.33 -1.05 5.06
C ARG A 250 -18.49 -1.15 4.05
N GLU A 251 -19.73 -1.27 4.54
CA GLU A 251 -20.92 -1.42 3.71
C GLU A 251 -21.51 -0.11 3.17
N SER A 252 -21.02 1.03 3.66
CA SER A 252 -21.49 2.35 3.25
C SER A 252 -21.26 2.62 1.76
N SER A 253 -22.06 3.53 1.19
CA SER A 253 -21.88 3.98 -0.19
C SER A 253 -20.54 4.69 -0.42
N TYR A 254 -19.94 5.26 0.64
CA TYR A 254 -18.64 5.92 0.58
C TYR A 254 -17.51 4.96 0.25
N TRP A 255 -17.46 3.80 0.92
CA TRP A 255 -16.38 2.81 0.77
C TRP A 255 -16.56 1.87 -0.43
N ARG A 256 -17.79 1.72 -0.93
CA ARG A 256 -18.11 0.83 -2.06
C ARG A 256 -17.30 1.08 -3.35
N PRO A 257 -17.08 2.33 -3.83
CA PRO A 257 -16.28 2.57 -5.03
C PRO A 257 -14.76 2.49 -4.80
N ILE A 258 -14.31 2.46 -3.54
CA ILE A 258 -12.89 2.43 -3.18
C ILE A 258 -12.37 1.00 -3.29
N LEU A 259 -11.19 0.82 -3.90
CA LEU A 259 -10.55 -0.50 -4.00
C LEU A 259 -10.39 -1.12 -2.61
N TYR A 260 -10.90 -2.33 -2.43
CA TYR A 260 -10.95 -3.03 -1.14
C TYR A 260 -11.66 -2.29 0.02
N GLY A 261 -12.38 -1.18 -0.23
CA GLY A 261 -13.02 -0.39 0.82
C GLY A 261 -14.01 -1.20 1.67
N SER A 262 -14.77 -2.09 1.03
CA SER A 262 -15.70 -3.01 1.68
C SER A 262 -15.07 -4.33 2.16
N SER A 263 -13.76 -4.55 1.96
CA SER A 263 -13.09 -5.81 2.29
C SER A 263 -12.65 -5.83 3.75
N GLU A 264 -13.21 -6.76 4.51
CA GLU A 264 -12.82 -7.03 5.91
C GLU A 264 -11.46 -7.70 6.00
N SER A 265 -11.25 -8.75 5.22
CA SER A 265 -10.00 -9.52 5.26
C SER A 265 -8.79 -8.71 4.78
N TYR A 266 -8.99 -7.74 3.90
CA TYR A 266 -7.93 -6.81 3.50
C TYR A 266 -7.45 -5.94 4.67
N ARG A 267 -8.35 -5.55 5.58
CA ARG A 267 -7.99 -4.74 6.76
C ARG A 267 -7.21 -5.56 7.78
N HIS A 268 -7.61 -6.81 8.00
CA HIS A 268 -6.82 -7.74 8.80
C HIS A 268 -5.44 -7.98 8.20
N MET A 269 -5.34 -8.11 6.87
CA MET A 269 -4.06 -8.23 6.17
C MET A 269 -3.17 -6.99 6.39
N CYS A 270 -3.70 -5.77 6.20
CA CYS A 270 -2.92 -4.54 6.43
C CYS A 270 -2.47 -4.42 7.90
N ARG A 271 -3.35 -4.74 8.85
CA ARG A 271 -3.00 -4.80 10.28
C ARG A 271 -1.91 -5.84 10.55
N PHE A 272 -2.03 -7.04 9.97
CA PHE A 272 -1.05 -8.12 10.13
C PHE A 272 0.34 -7.74 9.62
N ASN A 273 0.42 -7.20 8.40
CA ASN A 273 1.68 -6.75 7.81
C ASN A 273 2.26 -5.53 8.54
N SER A 274 1.44 -4.72 9.19
CA SER A 274 1.93 -3.59 10.01
C SER A 274 2.42 -4.01 11.40
N MET A 275 1.91 -5.11 11.97
CA MET A 275 2.08 -5.36 13.41
C MET A 275 2.62 -6.73 13.80
N PHE A 276 2.42 -7.77 12.97
CA PHE A 276 2.48 -9.15 13.45
C PHE A 276 3.35 -10.09 12.61
N PHE A 277 3.54 -9.84 11.31
CA PHE A 277 4.28 -10.79 10.46
C PHE A 277 5.68 -11.13 11.03
N TYR A 278 6.43 -10.12 11.47
CA TYR A 278 7.76 -10.27 12.07
C TYR A 278 7.76 -10.88 13.48
N LYS A 279 6.59 -10.97 14.12
CA LYS A 279 6.40 -11.58 15.45
C LYS A 279 6.08 -13.06 15.38
N HIS A 280 5.68 -13.55 14.21
CA HIS A 280 5.38 -14.97 13.99
C HIS A 280 6.60 -15.81 14.41
N PRO A 281 6.42 -16.92 15.15
CA PRO A 281 7.56 -17.66 15.72
C PRO A 281 8.60 -18.11 14.69
N ILE A 282 8.17 -18.49 13.47
CA ILE A 282 9.08 -18.80 12.35
C ILE A 282 9.97 -17.60 11.98
N MET A 283 9.43 -16.38 11.98
CA MET A 283 10.15 -15.17 11.57
C MET A 283 11.20 -14.73 12.60
N ARG A 284 11.17 -15.26 13.82
CA ARG A 284 12.18 -14.97 14.86
C ARG A 284 13.54 -15.60 14.55
N ASP A 285 13.57 -16.59 13.67
CA ASP A 285 14.80 -17.29 13.29
C ASP A 285 15.64 -16.48 12.29
N TYR A 286 15.10 -15.40 11.71
CA TYR A 286 15.73 -14.61 10.65
C TYR A 286 16.05 -13.17 11.09
N ASP A 287 17.09 -12.61 10.47
CA ASP A 287 17.49 -11.20 10.63
C ASP A 287 16.97 -10.32 9.49
N TYR A 288 16.83 -10.86 8.27
CA TYR A 288 16.28 -10.16 7.12
C TYR A 288 15.13 -10.94 6.48
N TYR A 289 14.25 -10.23 5.78
CA TYR A 289 13.25 -10.85 4.92
C TYR A 289 13.13 -10.12 3.59
N TRP A 290 12.67 -10.86 2.59
CA TRP A 290 12.21 -10.31 1.31
C TRP A 290 10.76 -10.72 1.10
N ARG A 291 9.85 -9.74 1.12
CA ARG A 291 8.44 -9.93 0.81
C ARG A 291 8.22 -10.20 -0.69
N VAL A 292 7.57 -11.31 -0.98
CA VAL A 292 7.17 -11.72 -2.33
C VAL A 292 5.68 -12.05 -2.31
N GLU A 293 4.92 -11.31 -3.11
CA GLU A 293 3.48 -11.49 -3.30
C GLU A 293 3.18 -12.48 -4.44
N PRO A 294 1.96 -13.04 -4.52
CA PRO A 294 1.48 -13.70 -5.73
C PRO A 294 1.40 -12.73 -6.93
N ASP A 295 1.43 -13.27 -8.15
CA ASP A 295 1.36 -12.50 -9.41
C ASP A 295 2.41 -11.36 -9.54
N VAL A 296 3.66 -11.62 -9.14
CA VAL A 296 4.79 -10.72 -9.40
C VAL A 296 5.64 -11.19 -10.57
N LYS A 297 6.35 -10.25 -11.23
CA LYS A 297 7.31 -10.58 -12.29
C LYS A 297 8.65 -9.91 -12.08
N PHE A 298 9.69 -10.64 -12.43
CA PHE A 298 11.08 -10.18 -12.47
C PHE A 298 11.57 -10.28 -13.90
N HIS A 299 11.78 -9.13 -14.53
CA HIS A 299 12.16 -9.02 -15.92
C HIS A 299 13.66 -9.21 -16.16
N CYS A 300 14.47 -9.14 -15.10
CA CYS A 300 15.92 -9.23 -15.12
C CYS A 300 16.44 -10.32 -14.16
N ASP A 301 17.59 -10.88 -14.47
CA ASP A 301 18.39 -11.70 -13.55
C ASP A 301 18.94 -10.81 -12.42
N ILE A 302 18.77 -11.21 -11.17
CA ILE A 302 19.22 -10.45 -10.00
C ILE A 302 20.67 -10.85 -9.69
N LEU A 303 21.61 -10.07 -10.21
CA LEU A 303 23.02 -10.47 -10.29
C LEU A 303 23.70 -10.63 -8.93
N ASN A 304 23.33 -9.80 -7.95
CA ASN A 304 23.92 -9.77 -6.62
C ASN A 304 22.95 -10.25 -5.55
N ASP A 305 23.49 -10.68 -4.41
CA ASP A 305 22.68 -11.00 -3.23
C ASP A 305 22.18 -9.71 -2.55
N PRO A 306 20.87 -9.41 -2.60
CA PRO A 306 20.34 -8.17 -2.02
C PRO A 306 20.44 -8.15 -0.50
N PHE A 307 20.36 -9.30 0.18
CA PHE A 307 20.52 -9.36 1.63
C PHE A 307 21.95 -9.02 2.04
N LYS A 308 22.91 -9.59 1.31
CA LYS A 308 24.34 -9.29 1.51
C LYS A 308 24.62 -7.82 1.25
N PHE A 309 24.09 -7.27 0.15
CA PHE A 309 24.24 -5.85 -0.19
C PHE A 309 23.71 -4.95 0.93
N LEU A 310 22.51 -5.21 1.45
CA LEU A 310 21.94 -4.43 2.56
C LEU A 310 22.86 -4.44 3.77
N LYS A 311 23.28 -5.63 4.21
CA LYS A 311 24.13 -5.79 5.39
C LYS A 311 25.49 -5.11 5.24
N GLU A 312 26.16 -5.31 4.11
CA GLU A 312 27.51 -4.76 3.88
C GLU A 312 27.51 -3.24 3.71
N ASN A 313 26.41 -2.65 3.25
CA ASN A 313 26.29 -1.21 3.01
C ASN A 313 25.48 -0.49 4.10
N GLY A 314 25.20 -1.16 5.23
CA GLY A 314 24.45 -0.57 6.34
C GLY A 314 23.03 -0.13 5.98
N LYS A 315 22.42 -0.75 4.95
CA LYS A 315 21.03 -0.50 4.56
C LYS A 315 20.09 -1.38 5.39
N LYS A 316 18.99 -0.81 5.83
CA LYS A 316 17.96 -1.49 6.63
C LYS A 316 16.67 -1.74 5.88
N TYR A 317 16.34 -0.92 4.89
CA TYR A 317 15.11 -1.05 4.11
C TYR A 317 15.39 -0.82 2.63
N GLY A 318 14.86 -1.70 1.78
CA GLY A 318 15.02 -1.64 0.34
C GLY A 318 13.70 -1.85 -0.39
N PHE A 319 13.44 -1.04 -1.42
CA PHE A 319 12.21 -1.07 -2.23
C PHE A 319 12.51 -0.84 -3.72
N THR A 320 11.53 -1.07 -4.60
CA THR A 320 11.66 -0.84 -6.07
C THR A 320 10.71 0.24 -6.60
N ILE A 321 9.49 0.33 -6.05
CA ILE A 321 8.44 1.23 -6.52
C ILE A 321 7.88 2.02 -5.35
N SER A 322 7.57 3.30 -5.57
CA SER A 322 6.86 4.15 -4.62
C SER A 322 5.76 4.95 -5.34
N MET A 323 4.64 5.16 -4.67
CA MET A 323 3.44 5.78 -5.27
C MET A 323 2.68 6.62 -4.24
N LYS A 324 1.65 7.32 -4.70
CA LYS A 324 0.74 8.08 -3.83
C LYS A 324 -0.40 7.20 -3.34
N GLU A 325 -0.67 7.24 -2.05
CA GLU A 325 -1.86 6.61 -1.46
C GLU A 325 -3.12 7.41 -1.80
N LEU A 326 -4.26 6.74 -1.78
CA LEU A 326 -5.58 7.35 -1.88
C LEU A 326 -5.90 8.09 -0.56
N PRO A 327 -6.03 9.43 -0.55
CA PRO A 327 -6.17 10.20 0.69
C PRO A 327 -7.38 9.78 1.56
N ASN A 328 -8.49 9.42 0.92
CA ASN A 328 -9.71 8.94 1.58
C ASN A 328 -9.57 7.62 2.34
N THR A 329 -8.41 6.97 2.26
CA THR A 329 -8.15 5.68 2.93
C THR A 329 -7.39 5.84 4.24
N ILE A 330 -6.85 7.03 4.48
CA ILE A 330 -5.88 7.37 5.53
C ILE A 330 -6.11 8.80 6.06
N GLU A 331 -7.36 9.25 6.11
CA GLU A 331 -7.76 10.62 6.45
C GLU A 331 -7.16 11.10 7.78
N THR A 332 -7.16 10.25 8.82
CA THR A 332 -6.61 10.61 10.14
C THR A 332 -5.22 10.01 10.41
N LEU A 333 -4.64 9.23 9.49
CA LEU A 333 -3.37 8.55 9.71
C LEU A 333 -2.26 9.54 10.09
N TRP A 334 -2.09 10.60 9.30
CA TRP A 334 -1.03 11.59 9.53
C TRP A 334 -1.21 12.35 10.85
N HIS A 335 -2.45 12.67 11.22
CA HIS A 335 -2.75 13.29 12.51
C HIS A 335 -2.27 12.39 13.66
N HIS A 336 -2.62 11.10 13.62
CA HIS A 336 -2.20 10.12 14.60
C HIS A 336 -0.68 9.91 14.61
N THR A 337 -0.03 9.88 13.44
CA THR A 337 1.43 9.85 13.33
C THR A 337 2.07 11.03 14.06
N ARG A 338 1.67 12.26 13.73
CA ARG A 338 2.25 13.45 14.36
C ARG A 338 2.04 13.44 15.86
N LYS A 339 0.86 13.02 16.33
CA LYS A 339 0.57 12.92 17.77
C LYS A 339 1.49 11.92 18.47
N TYR A 340 1.71 10.75 17.88
CA TYR A 340 2.65 9.76 18.44
C TYR A 340 4.09 10.30 18.46
N PHE A 341 4.60 10.79 17.33
CA PHE A 341 5.99 11.24 17.23
C PHE A 341 6.27 12.48 18.09
N LYS A 342 5.31 13.40 18.25
CA LYS A 342 5.43 14.53 19.20
C LYS A 342 5.48 14.10 20.66
N SER A 343 4.98 12.92 21.00
CA SER A 343 5.02 12.37 22.36
C SER A 343 6.36 11.72 22.71
N LEU A 344 7.22 11.49 21.70
CA LEU A 344 8.54 10.91 21.91
C LEU A 344 9.52 11.96 22.46
N PRO A 345 10.57 11.54 23.18
CA PRO A 345 11.61 12.46 23.64
C PRO A 345 12.42 13.13 22.52
N ILE A 346 12.40 12.55 21.31
CA ILE A 346 13.14 13.01 20.14
C ILE A 346 12.17 13.71 19.18
N ASP A 347 12.50 14.93 18.77
CA ASP A 347 11.76 15.64 17.72
C ASP A 347 12.27 15.25 16.33
N TYR A 348 11.63 14.22 15.75
CA TYR A 348 11.91 13.72 14.40
C TYR A 348 11.55 14.71 13.27
N PHE A 349 10.85 15.80 13.58
CA PHE A 349 10.51 16.87 12.64
C PHE A 349 11.42 18.10 12.78
N SER A 350 12.33 18.09 13.76
CA SER A 350 13.29 19.18 13.95
C SER A 350 14.18 19.37 12.70
N PRO A 351 14.69 20.60 12.44
CA PRO A 351 15.57 20.85 11.31
C PRO A 351 16.81 19.95 11.24
N ASP A 352 17.33 19.50 12.39
CA ASP A 352 18.49 18.61 12.44
C ASP A 352 18.12 17.21 11.92
N TYR A 353 17.05 16.61 12.46
CA TYR A 353 16.60 15.30 12.01
C TYR A 353 16.11 15.31 10.55
N ARG A 354 15.45 16.38 10.10
CA ARG A 354 15.00 16.53 8.70
C ARG A 354 16.13 16.61 7.67
N ARG A 355 17.37 16.88 8.09
CA ARG A 355 18.55 16.83 7.20
C ARG A 355 19.07 15.41 7.02
N GLU A 356 18.82 14.54 8.01
CA GLU A 356 19.34 13.17 8.06
C GLU A 356 18.29 12.12 7.66
N ASN A 357 17.01 12.38 7.89
CA ASN A 357 15.91 11.46 7.58
C ASN A 357 15.24 11.79 6.23
N LEU A 358 14.15 11.09 5.93
CA LEU A 358 13.42 11.17 4.66
C LEU A 358 12.07 11.91 4.79
N VAL A 359 11.93 12.86 5.73
CA VAL A 359 10.69 13.66 5.83
C VAL A 359 10.33 14.34 4.51
N LYS A 360 11.32 14.80 3.73
CA LYS A 360 11.09 15.41 2.40
C LYS A 360 10.46 14.46 1.38
N PHE A 361 10.63 13.15 1.56
CA PHE A 361 9.97 12.15 0.71
C PHE A 361 8.47 12.09 0.99
N ILE A 362 8.06 12.20 2.25
CA ILE A 362 6.66 12.04 2.69
C ILE A 362 5.93 13.37 2.94
N SER A 363 6.60 14.52 2.88
CA SER A 363 5.99 15.82 3.19
C SER A 363 6.65 16.95 2.40
N ASP A 364 5.83 17.82 1.83
CA ASP A 364 6.25 19.02 1.09
C ASP A 364 6.48 20.24 2.00
N ASP A 365 5.97 20.20 3.23
CA ASP A 365 5.86 21.35 4.13
C ASP A 365 6.54 21.07 5.49
N SER A 366 7.66 20.35 5.46
CA SER A 366 8.47 20.05 6.65
C SER A 366 7.75 19.23 7.73
N GLY A 367 6.77 18.41 7.36
CA GLY A 367 6.03 17.54 8.26
C GLY A 367 4.75 18.14 8.83
N ILE A 368 4.23 19.22 8.23
CA ILE A 368 2.93 19.77 8.60
C ILE A 368 1.82 18.86 8.04
N SER A 369 1.88 18.54 6.76
CA SER A 369 0.98 17.62 6.05
C SER A 369 1.71 16.44 5.42
N TYR A 370 0.94 15.38 5.12
CA TYR A 370 1.42 14.20 4.39
C TYR A 370 1.11 14.37 2.90
N ASN A 371 2.12 14.17 2.04
CA ASN A 371 1.98 14.27 0.58
C ASN A 371 1.49 12.95 -0.06
N TYR A 372 1.18 11.94 0.76
CA TYR A 372 0.70 10.61 0.40
C TYR A 372 1.73 9.66 -0.25
N CYS A 373 2.99 10.08 -0.43
CA CYS A 373 4.04 9.22 -0.98
C CYS A 373 4.42 8.09 -0.03
N HIS A 374 4.44 6.88 -0.55
CA HIS A 374 4.82 5.67 0.19
C HIS A 374 5.60 4.70 -0.69
N TYR A 375 6.49 3.92 -0.06
CA TYR A 375 7.10 2.72 -0.62
C TYR A 375 6.02 1.66 -0.84
N TRP A 376 6.05 1.00 -2.00
CA TRP A 376 5.06 0.00 -2.34
C TRP A 376 5.47 -1.37 -1.78
N THR A 377 4.97 -1.69 -0.59
CA THR A 377 5.43 -2.81 0.26
C THR A 377 5.16 -4.21 -0.31
N ASN A 378 4.46 -4.34 -1.44
CA ASN A 378 4.40 -5.60 -2.18
C ASN A 378 5.80 -6.11 -2.57
N PHE A 379 6.76 -5.20 -2.74
CA PHE A 379 8.20 -5.51 -2.75
C PHE A 379 8.88 -4.76 -1.62
N GLU A 380 9.46 -5.49 -0.67
CA GLU A 380 10.37 -4.93 0.32
C GLU A 380 11.40 -5.97 0.75
N ILE A 381 12.65 -5.53 0.90
CA ILE A 381 13.74 -6.29 1.49
C ILE A 381 14.21 -5.49 2.70
N ALA A 382 14.14 -6.07 3.90
CA ALA A 382 14.39 -5.30 5.10
C ALA A 382 15.02 -6.12 6.23
N ASP A 383 15.78 -5.39 7.06
CA ASP A 383 16.31 -5.82 8.35
C ASP A 383 15.15 -5.87 9.36
N LEU A 384 14.88 -7.05 9.91
CA LEU A 384 13.78 -7.26 10.86
C LEU A 384 13.96 -6.49 12.18
N SER A 385 15.17 -5.99 12.48
CA SER A 385 15.41 -5.15 13.66
C SER A 385 14.65 -3.82 13.63
N ILE A 386 14.29 -3.29 12.45
CA ILE A 386 13.49 -2.05 12.36
C ILE A 386 12.07 -2.26 12.90
N PHE A 387 11.53 -3.47 12.75
CA PHE A 387 10.21 -3.86 13.24
C PHE A 387 10.25 -4.23 14.73
N ARG A 388 11.37 -4.78 15.19
CA ARG A 388 11.62 -5.14 16.60
C ARG A 388 12.10 -3.94 17.44
N ASN A 389 12.01 -2.73 16.89
CA ASN A 389 12.39 -1.48 17.54
C ASN A 389 11.24 -0.95 18.42
N GLU A 390 11.56 -0.43 19.61
CA GLU A 390 10.55 0.07 20.55
C GLU A 390 9.71 1.24 20.01
N ILE A 391 10.28 2.10 19.17
CA ILE A 391 9.57 3.23 18.54
C ILE A 391 8.59 2.71 17.50
N TYR A 392 9.00 1.75 16.66
CA TYR A 392 8.10 1.12 15.69
C TYR A 392 6.97 0.36 16.41
N GLU A 393 7.32 -0.46 17.41
CA GLU A 393 6.35 -1.22 18.20
C GLU A 393 5.34 -0.30 18.88
N GLY A 394 5.80 0.77 19.54
CA GLY A 394 4.93 1.76 20.16
C GLY A 394 4.03 2.49 19.16
N TYR A 395 4.56 2.78 17.96
CA TYR A 395 3.81 3.46 16.90
C TYR A 395 2.66 2.60 16.40
N VAL A 396 2.94 1.34 16.03
CA VAL A 396 1.90 0.47 15.49
C VAL A 396 0.88 0.05 16.55
N GLN A 397 1.28 -0.06 17.82
CA GLN A 397 0.33 -0.22 18.95
C GLN A 397 -0.56 1.00 19.15
N TYR A 398 -0.01 2.21 19.00
CA TYR A 398 -0.79 3.45 19.06
C TYR A 398 -1.82 3.51 17.93
N LEU A 399 -1.40 3.20 16.70
CA LEU A 399 -2.29 3.14 15.54
C LEU A 399 -3.40 2.08 15.69
N ASP A 400 -3.08 0.91 16.23
CA ASP A 400 -4.07 -0.14 16.48
C ASP A 400 -5.17 0.32 17.43
N LYS A 401 -4.79 1.05 18.49
CA LYS A 401 -5.73 1.67 19.44
C LYS A 401 -6.58 2.78 18.82
N ALA A 402 -6.02 3.54 17.87
CA ALA A 402 -6.76 4.55 17.12
C ALA A 402 -7.84 3.91 16.20
N GLY A 403 -7.64 2.66 15.78
CA GLY A 403 -8.65 1.87 15.07
C GLY A 403 -8.78 2.16 13.58
N GLY A 404 -7.90 2.97 13.00
CA GLY A 404 -7.94 3.36 11.58
C GLY A 404 -7.80 2.18 10.60
N PHE A 405 -7.22 1.05 11.02
CA PHE A 405 -7.27 -0.20 10.23
C PHE A 405 -8.72 -0.64 9.91
N PHE A 406 -9.66 -0.43 10.84
CA PHE A 406 -11.03 -0.93 10.73
C PHE A 406 -12.06 0.17 10.49
N TYR A 407 -11.83 1.39 10.99
CA TYR A 407 -12.71 2.54 10.77
C TYR A 407 -12.34 3.37 9.52
N GLU A 408 -11.10 3.30 9.03
CA GLU A 408 -10.67 3.91 7.76
C GLU A 408 -10.31 2.87 6.72
N ARG A 409 -9.07 2.75 6.21
CA ARG A 409 -8.52 1.59 5.48
C ARG A 409 -6.98 1.72 5.43
N TRP A 410 -6.37 1.94 6.59
CA TRP A 410 -4.92 2.14 6.69
C TRP A 410 -4.17 0.92 6.15
N GLY A 411 -3.41 1.15 5.07
CA GLY A 411 -2.52 0.15 4.49
C GLY A 411 -1.21 0.04 5.28
N ASP A 412 -0.58 -1.14 5.23
CA ASP A 412 0.78 -1.33 5.73
C ASP A 412 1.80 -0.47 4.98
N ALA A 413 1.57 -0.23 3.68
CA ALA A 413 2.46 0.54 2.83
C ALA A 413 2.69 1.99 3.31
N PRO A 414 1.65 2.84 3.50
CA PRO A 414 1.84 4.17 4.08
C PRO A 414 2.36 4.12 5.53
N ILE A 415 1.98 3.12 6.34
CA ILE A 415 2.45 3.00 7.72
C ILE A 415 3.97 2.77 7.76
N HIS A 416 4.47 1.77 7.02
CA HIS A 416 5.91 1.46 6.89
C HIS A 416 6.66 2.67 6.36
N SER A 417 6.11 3.32 5.34
CA SER A 417 6.77 4.44 4.68
C SER A 417 6.94 5.64 5.60
N ILE A 418 5.89 6.00 6.35
CA ILE A 418 5.92 7.10 7.30
C ILE A 418 6.95 6.82 8.41
N VAL A 419 6.85 5.67 9.08
CA VAL A 419 7.70 5.39 10.25
C VAL A 419 9.17 5.21 9.84
N PHE A 420 9.45 4.56 8.72
CA PHE A 420 10.83 4.39 8.24
C PHE A 420 11.43 5.69 7.73
N SER A 421 10.64 6.55 7.10
CA SER A 421 11.14 7.87 6.64
C SER A 421 11.42 8.83 7.79
N LEU A 422 10.79 8.64 8.95
CA LEU A 422 11.05 9.40 10.16
C LEU A 422 12.20 8.83 10.97
N MET A 423 12.18 7.52 11.23
CA MET A 423 13.08 6.84 12.18
C MET A 423 14.45 6.50 11.59
N LEU A 424 14.53 6.18 10.30
CA LEU A 424 15.78 5.81 9.65
C LEU A 424 16.47 7.05 9.08
N ARG A 425 17.80 6.99 9.02
CA ARG A 425 18.57 7.95 8.20
C ARG A 425 18.35 7.63 6.72
N LYS A 426 18.39 8.63 5.86
CA LYS A 426 18.20 8.48 4.42
C LYS A 426 19.20 7.50 3.80
N GLU A 427 20.42 7.42 4.35
CA GLU A 427 21.45 6.47 3.89
C GLU A 427 21.14 5.02 4.29
N GLU A 428 20.20 4.76 5.22
CA GLU A 428 19.80 3.40 5.60
C GLU A 428 18.66 2.86 4.70
N VAL A 429 18.06 3.70 3.85
CA VAL A 429 17.03 3.31 2.89
C VAL A 429 17.63 3.21 1.48
N HIS A 430 17.19 2.21 0.71
CA HIS A 430 17.72 1.95 -0.63
C HIS A 430 16.60 1.74 -1.67
N LEU A 431 16.69 2.49 -2.77
CA LEU A 431 15.89 2.23 -3.96
C LEU A 431 16.69 1.30 -4.90
N PHE A 432 16.22 0.07 -5.07
CA PHE A 432 16.78 -0.88 -6.02
C PHE A 432 16.43 -0.46 -7.44
N GLN A 433 17.40 0.11 -8.15
CA GLN A 433 17.27 0.48 -9.56
C GLN A 433 17.70 -0.65 -10.51
N ASP A 434 18.37 -1.68 -9.98
CA ASP A 434 18.89 -2.84 -10.71
C ASP A 434 17.98 -4.08 -10.61
N ILE A 435 17.05 -4.12 -9.65
CA ILE A 435 16.02 -5.17 -9.54
C ILE A 435 14.75 -4.70 -10.23
N SER A 436 14.49 -5.21 -11.45
CA SER A 436 13.20 -5.01 -12.11
C SER A 436 12.08 -5.72 -11.34
N TYR A 437 10.95 -5.06 -11.20
CA TYR A 437 9.78 -5.62 -10.51
C TYR A 437 8.49 -5.13 -11.15
N GLU A 438 7.56 -6.04 -11.43
CA GLU A 438 6.19 -5.73 -11.86
C GLU A 438 5.21 -6.43 -10.94
N HIS A 439 4.18 -5.70 -10.53
CA HIS A 439 3.01 -6.27 -9.88
C HIS A 439 1.80 -5.42 -10.26
N THR A 440 0.63 -6.05 -10.44
CA THR A 440 -0.68 -5.44 -10.73
C THR A 440 -0.69 -4.22 -11.68
N VAL A 441 -0.43 -3.01 -11.17
CA VAL A 441 -0.59 -1.71 -11.84
C VAL A 441 0.74 -1.01 -12.17
N ALA A 442 1.87 -1.48 -11.64
CA ALA A 442 3.13 -0.77 -11.72
C ALA A 442 4.29 -1.72 -12.09
N GLN A 443 5.27 -1.18 -12.82
CA GLN A 443 6.49 -1.90 -13.16
C GLN A 443 7.71 -0.98 -13.09
N SER A 444 8.83 -1.56 -12.67
CA SER A 444 10.16 -0.95 -12.68
C SER A 444 11.07 -1.72 -13.64
N CYS A 445 11.89 -0.96 -14.38
CA CYS A 445 12.88 -1.51 -15.29
C CYS A 445 14.18 -0.68 -15.17
N PRO A 446 15.36 -1.32 -15.06
CA PRO A 446 16.62 -0.59 -14.96
C PRO A 446 16.85 0.34 -16.16
N LEU A 447 17.25 1.59 -15.90
CA LEU A 447 17.54 2.56 -16.97
C LEU A 447 18.90 2.27 -17.62
N ASP A 448 19.90 1.92 -16.81
CA ASP A 448 21.25 1.60 -17.27
C ASP A 448 21.23 0.47 -18.30
N LYS A 449 21.82 0.75 -19.46
CA LYS A 449 21.85 -0.17 -20.61
C LYS A 449 22.75 -1.38 -20.36
N GLU A 450 23.88 -1.21 -19.67
CA GLU A 450 24.78 -2.31 -19.37
C GLU A 450 24.21 -3.20 -18.28
N ILE A 451 23.51 -2.66 -17.27
CA ILE A 451 22.72 -3.47 -16.32
C ILE A 451 21.69 -4.28 -17.09
N ARG A 452 20.90 -3.67 -17.98
CA ARG A 452 19.89 -4.41 -18.75
C ARG A 452 20.47 -5.55 -19.58
N LYS A 453 21.63 -5.32 -20.20
CA LYS A 453 22.32 -6.32 -21.01
C LYS A 453 22.90 -7.45 -20.17
N THR A 454 23.59 -7.13 -19.08
CA THR A 454 24.24 -8.11 -18.19
C THR A 454 23.22 -8.94 -17.40
N ALA A 455 22.17 -8.29 -16.92
CA ALA A 455 21.05 -8.90 -16.21
C ALA A 455 20.00 -9.53 -17.14
N LYS A 456 20.23 -9.58 -18.46
CA LYS A 456 19.32 -10.19 -19.44
C LYS A 456 17.86 -9.75 -19.28
N CYS A 457 17.68 -8.44 -19.12
CA CYS A 457 16.38 -7.85 -18.91
C CYS A 457 15.47 -8.03 -20.14
N VAL A 458 14.18 -8.28 -19.90
CA VAL A 458 13.14 -8.40 -20.94
C VAL A 458 12.10 -7.27 -20.89
N CYS A 459 12.33 -6.24 -20.08
CA CYS A 459 11.47 -5.07 -19.95
C CYS A 459 11.90 -3.91 -20.87
N ASP A 460 10.94 -3.05 -21.22
CA ASP A 460 11.20 -1.75 -21.84
C ASP A 460 11.18 -0.65 -20.76
N PRO A 461 12.28 0.09 -20.53
CA PRO A 461 12.30 1.19 -19.57
C PRO A 461 11.27 2.29 -19.87
N ILE A 462 10.84 2.44 -21.13
CA ILE A 462 9.83 3.44 -21.52
C ILE A 462 8.43 3.02 -21.03
N ASP A 463 8.20 1.75 -20.75
CA ASP A 463 6.94 1.27 -20.17
C ASP A 463 6.90 1.37 -18.64
N SER A 464 8.01 1.80 -18.01
CA SER A 464 8.10 2.03 -16.57
C SER A 464 7.73 3.47 -16.23
N GLU A 465 6.48 3.68 -15.82
CA GLU A 465 5.96 5.01 -15.47
C GLU A 465 6.44 5.52 -14.11
N ILE A 466 7.29 4.78 -13.38
CA ILE A 466 7.73 5.15 -12.02
C ILE A 466 8.52 6.46 -11.96
N LEU A 467 8.96 6.98 -13.11
CA LEU A 467 9.68 8.25 -13.24
C LEU A 467 8.75 9.46 -13.46
N THR A 468 7.44 9.27 -13.48
CA THR A 468 6.48 10.37 -13.62
C THR A 468 5.99 10.91 -12.27
N ASP A 469 5.34 12.06 -12.29
CA ASP A 469 4.79 12.74 -11.10
C ASP A 469 3.66 11.98 -10.38
N ASP A 470 3.09 10.95 -11.03
CA ASP A 470 2.09 10.06 -10.45
C ASP A 470 2.72 9.06 -9.45
N TYR A 471 4.02 8.83 -9.58
CA TYR A 471 4.83 8.01 -8.69
C TYR A 471 5.73 8.88 -7.80
N CYS A 472 6.41 8.25 -6.85
CA CYS A 472 7.25 8.97 -5.89
C CYS A 472 8.75 8.61 -5.99
N ASN A 473 9.17 7.82 -7.00
CA ASN A 473 10.56 7.36 -7.08
C ASN A 473 11.53 8.53 -7.33
N VAL A 474 11.17 9.47 -8.21
CA VAL A 474 11.99 10.67 -8.48
C VAL A 474 12.12 11.52 -7.22
N ARG A 475 11.01 11.72 -6.51
CA ARG A 475 10.98 12.42 -5.23
C ARG A 475 11.85 11.72 -4.17
N PHE A 476 11.87 10.39 -4.14
CA PHE A 476 12.79 9.67 -3.26
C PHE A 476 14.26 9.95 -3.62
N LEU A 477 14.62 9.90 -4.91
CA LEU A 477 16.00 10.20 -5.35
C LEU A 477 16.42 11.59 -4.88
N GLU A 478 15.53 12.58 -4.98
CA GLU A 478 15.77 13.95 -4.52
C GLU A 478 15.86 14.06 -2.99
N ALA A 479 14.97 13.40 -2.25
CA ALA A 479 15.00 13.41 -0.80
C ALA A 479 16.20 12.68 -0.19
N ALA A 480 16.70 11.66 -0.89
CA ALA A 480 17.83 10.82 -0.48
C ALA A 480 19.18 11.31 -1.03
N ASP A 481 19.22 12.42 -1.77
CA ASP A 481 20.41 12.95 -2.45
C ASP A 481 21.10 11.90 -3.35
N VAL A 482 20.31 11.08 -4.04
CA VAL A 482 20.81 10.06 -4.98
C VAL A 482 20.93 10.68 -6.37
N GLU A 483 22.13 10.59 -6.95
CA GLU A 483 22.39 11.06 -8.31
C GLU A 483 21.54 10.31 -9.34
N LYS A 484 20.92 11.07 -10.24
CA LYS A 484 20.16 10.55 -11.37
C LYS A 484 21.15 10.09 -12.47
N PRO A 485 20.89 8.99 -13.19
CA PRO A 485 21.71 8.57 -14.33
C PRO A 485 21.80 9.67 -15.42
N GLU A 486 22.87 9.66 -16.21
CA GLU A 486 23.09 10.66 -17.28
C GLU A 486 21.93 10.72 -18.28
N ASP A 487 21.38 9.55 -18.66
CA ASP A 487 20.27 9.44 -19.61
C ASP A 487 18.87 9.64 -18.97
N PHE A 488 18.79 10.08 -17.71
CA PHE A 488 17.53 10.16 -16.97
C PHE A 488 16.48 11.02 -17.67
N ASP A 489 16.84 12.24 -18.08
CA ASP A 489 15.90 13.20 -18.69
C ASP A 489 15.39 12.71 -20.06
N ASP A 490 16.23 12.01 -20.83
CA ASP A 490 15.85 11.40 -22.10
C ASP A 490 14.81 10.28 -21.89
N TYR A 491 14.99 9.45 -20.87
CA TYR A 491 13.99 8.43 -20.49
C TYR A 491 12.68 9.07 -20.05
N VAL A 492 12.72 10.08 -19.19
CA VAL A 492 11.53 10.81 -18.73
C VAL A 492 10.77 11.39 -19.91
N SER A 493 11.46 12.07 -20.83
CA SER A 493 10.83 12.63 -22.04
C SER A 493 10.15 11.56 -22.90
N LYS A 494 10.79 10.39 -23.08
CA LYS A 494 10.22 9.27 -23.85
C LYS A 494 9.00 8.64 -23.17
N ILE A 495 9.02 8.52 -21.85
CA ILE A 495 7.89 8.01 -21.06
C ILE A 495 6.69 8.94 -21.21
N TYR A 496 6.85 10.25 -21.03
CA TYR A 496 5.77 11.22 -21.23
C TYR A 496 5.24 11.19 -22.67
N GLY A 497 6.10 11.04 -23.67
CA GLY A 497 5.69 10.83 -25.07
C GLY A 497 4.78 9.61 -25.24
N ARG A 498 5.16 8.46 -24.67
CA ARG A 498 4.35 7.22 -24.74
C ARG A 498 3.04 7.32 -23.93
N ILE A 499 3.03 8.05 -22.83
CA ILE A 499 1.80 8.35 -22.08
C ILE A 499 0.87 9.19 -22.95
N PHE A 500 1.38 10.24 -23.57
CA PHE A 500 0.61 11.13 -24.44
C PHE A 500 -0.04 10.37 -25.60
N GLU A 501 0.73 9.54 -26.32
CA GLU A 501 0.21 8.67 -27.39
C GLU A 501 -0.92 7.76 -26.91
N ARG A 502 -0.77 7.13 -25.73
CA ARG A 502 -1.81 6.27 -25.16
C ARG A 502 -3.08 7.05 -24.79
N ILE A 503 -2.94 8.27 -24.27
CA ILE A 503 -4.06 9.15 -23.96
C ILE A 503 -4.83 9.51 -25.24
N GLU A 504 -4.13 9.91 -26.30
CA GLU A 504 -4.74 10.23 -27.60
C GLU A 504 -5.51 9.03 -28.17
N LEU A 505 -4.88 7.85 -28.23
CA LEU A 505 -5.51 6.61 -28.68
C LEU A 505 -6.76 6.27 -27.86
N ARG A 506 -6.73 6.49 -26.53
CA ARG A 506 -7.88 6.26 -25.65
C ARG A 506 -9.00 7.25 -25.94
N GLN A 507 -8.70 8.51 -26.20
CA GLN A 507 -9.69 9.52 -26.58
C GLN A 507 -10.34 9.19 -27.92
N GLU A 508 -9.56 8.76 -28.90
CA GLU A 508 -10.06 8.35 -30.21
C GLU A 508 -10.98 7.12 -30.10
N ARG A 509 -10.57 6.09 -29.34
CA ARG A 509 -11.42 4.92 -29.03
C ARG A 509 -12.72 5.32 -28.34
N LYS A 510 -12.69 6.28 -27.42
CA LYS A 510 -13.91 6.82 -26.78
C LYS A 510 -14.81 7.53 -27.78
N LYS A 511 -14.25 8.30 -28.73
CA LYS A 511 -15.02 8.95 -29.81
C LYS A 511 -15.71 7.90 -30.69
N ILE A 512 -14.96 6.88 -31.15
CA ILE A 512 -15.49 5.78 -31.95
C ILE A 512 -16.59 5.02 -31.20
N PHE A 513 -16.38 4.72 -29.91
CA PHE A 513 -17.37 4.04 -29.08
C PHE A 513 -18.67 4.84 -28.93
N LYS A 514 -18.57 6.15 -28.64
CA LYS A 514 -19.73 7.05 -28.55
C LYS A 514 -20.49 7.11 -29.88
N GLU A 515 -19.78 7.19 -31.01
CA GLU A 515 -20.40 7.20 -32.34
C GLU A 515 -21.09 5.86 -32.65
N ASN A 516 -20.50 4.74 -32.29
CA ASN A 516 -21.14 3.42 -32.43
C ASN A 516 -22.43 3.31 -31.61
N ILE A 517 -22.43 3.76 -30.35
CA ILE A 517 -23.64 3.84 -29.52
C ILE A 517 -24.70 4.73 -30.17
N ARG A 518 -24.29 5.91 -30.69
CA ARG A 518 -25.20 6.83 -31.38
C ARG A 518 -25.85 6.19 -32.59
N ARG A 519 -25.06 5.52 -33.44
CA ARG A 519 -25.54 4.79 -34.63
C ARG A 519 -26.48 3.65 -34.27
N GLU A 520 -26.16 2.88 -33.24
CA GLU A 520 -27.01 1.79 -32.77
C GLU A 520 -28.34 2.32 -32.21
N SER A 521 -28.30 3.38 -31.41
CA SER A 521 -29.50 4.07 -30.93
C SER A 521 -30.37 4.58 -32.08
N LEU A 522 -29.77 5.16 -33.13
CA LEU A 522 -30.51 5.62 -34.30
C LEU A 522 -31.16 4.46 -35.07
N ARG A 523 -30.44 3.34 -35.25
CA ARG A 523 -31.01 2.12 -35.86
C ARG A 523 -32.18 1.58 -35.06
N ARG A 524 -32.09 1.56 -33.72
CA ARG A 524 -33.18 1.14 -32.83
C ARG A 524 -34.39 2.06 -32.97
N ARG A 525 -34.19 3.39 -33.05
CA ARG A 525 -35.26 4.37 -33.28
C ARG A 525 -35.96 4.16 -34.62
N LYS A 526 -35.19 4.05 -35.73
CA LYS A 526 -35.75 3.79 -37.06
C LYS A 526 -36.58 2.50 -37.11
N LYS A 527 -36.05 1.40 -36.55
CA LYS A 527 -36.78 0.14 -36.48
C LYS A 527 -38.09 0.26 -35.67
N ALA A 528 -38.07 1.02 -34.58
CA ALA A 528 -39.27 1.29 -33.78
C ALA A 528 -40.30 2.15 -34.55
N GLU A 529 -39.84 3.14 -35.32
CA GLU A 529 -40.69 3.97 -36.20
C GLU A 529 -41.31 3.15 -37.33
N GLU A 530 -40.54 2.30 -38.01
CA GLU A 530 -41.03 1.37 -39.04
C GLU A 530 -42.10 0.42 -38.48
N LEU A 531 -41.87 -0.17 -37.30
CA LEU A 531 -42.84 -1.03 -36.63
C LEU A 531 -44.13 -0.28 -36.29
N ARG A 532 -44.03 0.97 -35.80
CA ARG A 532 -45.20 1.82 -35.54
C ARG A 532 -45.94 2.13 -36.84
N GLY A 533 -45.24 2.51 -37.90
CA GLY A 533 -45.81 2.78 -39.22
C GLY A 533 -46.59 1.59 -39.79
N HIS A 534 -46.02 0.38 -39.67
CA HIS A 534 -46.68 -0.86 -40.09
C HIS A 534 -47.92 -1.19 -39.24
N GLN A 535 -47.92 -0.88 -37.94
CA GLN A 535 -49.12 -1.03 -37.10
C GLN A 535 -50.21 -0.02 -37.48
N PHE A 536 -49.83 1.22 -37.84
CA PHE A 536 -50.78 2.24 -38.27
C PHE A 536 -51.41 1.91 -39.65
N SER A 537 -50.64 1.36 -40.59
CA SER A 537 -51.18 0.95 -41.90
C SER A 537 -52.16 -0.22 -41.77
N LEU A 538 -51.82 -1.24 -40.97
CA LEU A 538 -52.72 -2.38 -40.67
C LEU A 538 -54.05 -1.96 -40.02
N LYS A 539 -54.03 -0.89 -39.23
CA LYS A 539 -55.24 -0.31 -38.62
C LYS A 539 -56.10 0.50 -39.60
N LYS A 540 -55.54 1.04 -40.68
CA LYS A 540 -56.28 1.77 -41.72
C LYS A 540 -56.87 0.86 -42.81
N SER A 541 -56.33 -0.34 -42.97
CA SER A 541 -56.81 -1.36 -43.92
C SER A 541 -57.90 -2.29 -43.35
N ARG A 542 -58.30 -2.07 -42.09
CA ARG A 542 -59.51 -2.61 -41.46
C ARG A 542 -60.54 -1.50 -41.37
#